data_AF-A0AAV3PIZ6-F1
#
_entry.id   AF-A0AAV3PIZ6-F1
#
_cell.length_a   1.000
_cell.length_b   1.000
_cell.length_c   1.000
_cell.angle_alpha   90.00
_cell.angle_beta   90.00
_cell.angle_gamma   90.00
#
_symmetry.space_group_name_H-M   'P 1'
#
loop_
_entity.id
_entity.type
_entity.pdbx_description
1 polymer ?
#
loop_
_entity_poly.entity_id
_entity_poly.type
_entity_poly.pdbx_seq_one_letter_code
_entity_poly.pdbx_strand_id
1 'polypeptide(L)'
;MSAACCIPVAECVYCLACARWAWKKFLYTAGRESEDWGLATATEFEPIPRICKYVIAVYEDDLRNPVWEPPGGYGINPDWVVLKKTYDDTEGKVPSYMVYLDHDHTDIVVAVRGLSMDKNTDFFLLLDNKLGQTKFDNGYVHNGLLKAAEWVFEEECSVLRELVERYPSYTLTFIGHSLGAGIVTCLTMLAIKNREKLGRIGRNRIRCFAIAPARCVSLNLAVRYADVINSIVLQDDFLPRTTVALETAFKSLCCLPCLLCIMCLKDTCTLERKKLQDPRRLYAPGRLYHIIVRKPFSLGSISPVVKTAVPVDGRFEHMVLSFNMTKDHRILRILGESERALNLLEERDKSMEIPEPQRMDRKASITKEHMAEYRAALRRAVTLDIPAAYSPSSYGTFSDSESGEISSSNP
;
A
#
# COMPACT_ATOMS: atom_id res chain seq x y z
N MET A 1 42.03 15.03 35.00
CA MET A 1 41.84 14.73 33.56
C MET A 1 40.76 15.65 33.03
N SER A 2 41.10 16.54 32.10
CA SER A 2 40.21 17.61 31.66
C SER A 2 39.05 17.06 30.83
N ALA A 3 37.81 17.43 31.16
CA ALA A 3 36.60 17.09 30.40
C ALA A 3 36.70 17.45 28.91
N ALA A 4 37.58 18.41 28.56
CA ALA A 4 37.87 18.80 27.17
C ALA A 4 38.56 17.72 26.32
N CYS A 5 39.27 16.76 26.93
CA CYS A 5 39.87 15.63 26.18
C CYS A 5 38.87 14.50 25.89
N CYS A 6 37.73 14.47 26.58
CA CYS A 6 36.70 13.44 26.38
C CYS A 6 35.73 13.79 25.24
N ILE A 7 35.61 15.07 24.90
CA ILE A 7 34.70 15.55 23.84
C ILE A 7 35.09 15.01 22.45
N PRO A 8 36.37 15.07 22.01
CA PRO A 8 36.76 14.54 20.71
C PRO A 8 36.61 13.01 20.61
N VAL A 9 36.81 12.30 21.71
CA VAL A 9 36.63 10.84 21.76
C VAL A 9 35.15 10.48 21.67
N ALA A 10 34.28 11.19 22.38
CA ALA A 10 32.84 10.99 22.30
C ALA A 10 32.29 11.29 20.89
N GLU A 11 32.78 12.35 20.24
CA GLU A 11 32.43 12.70 18.85
C GLU A 11 32.91 11.63 17.87
N CYS A 12 34.14 11.13 18.00
CA CYS A 12 34.65 10.04 17.17
C CYS A 12 33.85 8.74 17.34
N VAL A 13 33.52 8.35 18.58
CA VAL A 13 32.68 7.17 18.85
C VAL A 13 31.28 7.35 18.26
N TYR A 14 30.69 8.53 18.37
CA TYR A 14 29.39 8.86 17.79
C TYR A 14 29.43 8.80 16.25
N CYS A 15 30.44 9.39 15.62
CA CYS A 15 30.62 9.34 14.17
C CYS A 15 30.84 7.90 13.67
N LEU A 16 31.65 7.09 14.37
CA LEU A 16 31.84 5.68 14.06
C LEU A 16 30.55 4.87 14.24
N ALA A 17 29.75 5.16 15.27
CA ALA A 17 28.45 4.54 15.48
C ALA A 17 27.48 4.89 14.34
N CYS A 18 27.42 6.16 13.94
CA CYS A 18 26.61 6.63 12.80
C CYS A 18 27.08 6.01 11.49
N ALA A 19 28.39 5.95 11.25
CA ALA A 19 28.97 5.32 10.06
C ALA A 19 28.66 3.81 10.05
N ARG A 20 28.79 3.11 11.17
CA ARG A 20 28.44 1.69 11.30
C ARG A 20 26.93 1.47 11.13
N TRP A 21 26.08 2.34 11.67
CA TRP A 21 24.63 2.27 11.51
C TRP A 21 24.24 2.47 10.05
N ALA A 22 24.77 3.52 9.40
CA ALA A 22 24.55 3.77 7.99
C ALA A 22 25.05 2.60 7.14
N TRP A 23 26.28 2.12 7.40
CA TRP A 23 26.86 0.95 6.73
C TRP A 23 25.95 -0.27 6.84
N LYS A 24 25.44 -0.60 8.03
CA LYS A 24 24.48 -1.70 8.21
C LYS A 24 23.21 -1.51 7.36
N LYS A 25 22.70 -0.28 7.24
CA LYS A 25 21.50 0.02 6.43
C LYS A 25 21.76 0.03 4.92
N PHE A 26 23.00 0.30 4.50
CA PHE A 26 23.45 0.11 3.11
C PHE A 26 23.70 -1.37 2.79
N LEU A 27 24.18 -2.16 3.76
CA LEU A 27 24.31 -3.62 3.62
C LEU A 27 22.94 -4.32 3.61
N TYR A 28 21.93 -3.70 4.23
CA TYR A 28 20.58 -4.20 4.28
C TYR A 28 19.88 -3.91 2.95
N THR A 29 19.42 -4.95 2.26
CA THR A 29 18.68 -4.79 1.00
C THR A 29 17.20 -5.07 1.21
N ALA A 30 16.35 -4.31 0.53
CA ALA A 30 14.91 -4.52 0.48
C ALA A 30 14.52 -5.99 0.26
N GLY A 31 15.26 -6.70 -0.61
CA GLY A 31 14.98 -8.10 -0.93
C GLY A 31 14.99 -9.06 0.27
N ARG A 32 15.72 -8.72 1.36
CA ARG A 32 15.79 -9.54 2.59
C ARG A 32 14.46 -9.58 3.35
N GLU A 33 13.71 -8.46 3.39
CA GLU A 33 12.41 -8.41 4.08
C GLU A 33 11.37 -9.33 3.43
N SER A 34 11.54 -9.57 2.14
CA SER A 34 10.72 -10.45 1.34
C SER A 34 11.42 -11.77 1.01
N GLU A 35 12.49 -12.15 1.69
CA GLU A 35 13.28 -13.34 1.31
C GLU A 35 12.41 -14.61 1.32
N ASP A 36 11.62 -14.76 2.38
CA ASP A 36 10.75 -15.90 2.63
C ASP A 36 9.34 -15.76 2.03
N TRP A 37 9.07 -14.72 1.23
CA TRP A 37 7.75 -14.52 0.61
C TRP A 37 7.56 -15.42 -0.61
N GLY A 38 6.29 -15.77 -0.87
CA GLY A 38 5.90 -16.51 -2.07
C GLY A 38 6.14 -15.71 -3.35
N LEU A 39 6.24 -16.41 -4.48
CA LEU A 39 6.31 -15.77 -5.80
C LEU A 39 4.91 -15.41 -6.28
N ALA A 40 4.74 -14.20 -6.81
CA ALA A 40 3.49 -13.84 -7.47
C ALA A 40 3.36 -14.55 -8.82
N THR A 41 2.12 -14.84 -9.20
CA THR A 41 1.75 -15.42 -10.49
C THR A 41 1.47 -14.33 -11.53
N ALA A 42 1.53 -14.69 -12.82
CA ALA A 42 1.20 -13.75 -13.89
C ALA A 42 -0.24 -13.20 -13.75
N THR A 43 -1.20 -14.06 -13.38
CA THR A 43 -2.61 -13.70 -13.26
C THR A 43 -2.90 -12.70 -12.15
N GLU A 44 -2.16 -12.77 -11.03
CA GLU A 44 -2.32 -11.81 -9.93
C GLU A 44 -1.68 -10.47 -10.26
N PHE A 45 -0.59 -10.50 -11.03
CA PHE A 45 0.23 -9.35 -11.33
C PHE A 45 -0.18 -8.63 -12.62
N GLU A 46 -1.00 -9.27 -13.47
CA GLU A 46 -1.52 -8.74 -14.74
C GLU A 46 -2.12 -7.33 -14.61
N PRO A 47 -2.93 -7.00 -13.58
CA PRO A 47 -3.54 -5.69 -13.51
C PRO A 47 -2.54 -4.55 -13.26
N ILE A 48 -1.35 -4.85 -12.72
CA ILE A 48 -0.45 -3.85 -12.13
C ILE A 48 0.08 -2.83 -13.15
N PRO A 49 0.57 -3.22 -14.35
CA PRO A 49 0.94 -2.24 -15.36
C PRO A 49 -0.22 -1.37 -15.84
N ARG A 50 -1.41 -1.96 -16.03
CA ARG A 50 -2.63 -1.25 -16.48
C ARG A 50 -3.03 -0.17 -15.48
N ILE A 51 -3.14 -0.51 -14.20
CA ILE A 51 -3.50 0.47 -13.17
C ILE A 51 -2.43 1.56 -12.99
N CYS A 52 -1.15 1.25 -13.22
CA CYS A 52 -0.10 2.28 -13.20
C CYS A 52 -0.36 3.31 -14.29
N LYS A 53 -0.70 2.88 -15.50
CA LYS A 53 -1.07 3.77 -16.61
C LYS A 53 -2.29 4.62 -16.26
N TYR A 54 -3.31 4.05 -15.63
CA TYR A 54 -4.49 4.79 -15.21
C TYR A 54 -4.17 5.88 -14.18
N VAL A 55 -3.32 5.60 -13.20
CA VAL A 55 -2.88 6.61 -12.24
C VAL A 55 -2.02 7.69 -12.92
N ILE A 56 -1.16 7.34 -13.88
CA ILE A 56 -0.35 8.33 -14.62
C ILE A 56 -1.25 9.23 -15.46
N ALA A 57 -2.32 8.71 -16.07
CA ALA A 57 -3.26 9.51 -16.85
C ALA A 57 -3.94 10.63 -16.02
N VAL A 58 -4.09 10.46 -14.71
CA VAL A 58 -4.61 11.52 -13.82
C VAL A 58 -3.69 12.76 -13.79
N TYR A 59 -2.41 12.60 -14.13
CA TYR A 59 -1.44 13.71 -14.22
C TYR A 59 -1.57 14.53 -15.50
N GLU A 60 -2.26 14.02 -16.53
CA GLU A 60 -2.53 14.79 -17.74
C GLU A 60 -3.56 15.87 -17.47
N ASP A 61 -3.40 17.04 -18.07
CA ASP A 61 -4.42 18.07 -18.04
C ASP A 61 -5.56 17.70 -18.99
N ASP A 62 -5.21 17.32 -20.23
CA ASP A 62 -6.13 16.87 -21.28
C ASP A 62 -5.81 15.43 -21.74
N LEU A 63 -6.72 14.50 -21.45
CA LEU A 63 -6.58 13.08 -21.83
C LEU A 63 -6.73 12.83 -23.34
N ARG A 64 -7.31 13.77 -24.10
CA ARG A 64 -7.45 13.65 -25.56
C ARG A 64 -6.20 14.12 -26.29
N ASN A 65 -5.37 14.92 -25.63
CA ASN A 65 -4.10 15.41 -26.16
C ASN A 65 -3.00 15.31 -25.08
N PRO A 66 -2.58 14.08 -24.73
CA PRO A 66 -1.65 13.86 -23.63
C PRO A 66 -0.23 14.36 -23.96
N VAL A 67 0.48 14.87 -22.95
CA VAL A 67 1.83 15.43 -23.09
C VAL A 67 2.91 14.46 -22.60
N TRP A 68 2.60 13.65 -21.60
CA TRP A 68 3.53 12.79 -20.86
C TRP A 68 3.21 11.31 -21.07
N GLU A 69 2.69 10.98 -22.24
CA GLU A 69 2.25 9.63 -22.57
C GLU A 69 3.43 8.62 -22.48
N PRO A 70 3.31 7.53 -21.70
CA PRO A 70 4.33 6.50 -21.66
C PRO A 70 4.36 5.69 -22.96
N PRO A 71 5.45 4.95 -23.25
CA PRO A 71 5.49 4.04 -24.39
C PRO A 71 4.30 3.08 -24.38
N GLY A 72 3.55 3.02 -25.48
CA GLY A 72 2.34 2.19 -25.60
C GLY A 72 1.06 2.83 -25.05
N GLY A 73 1.11 4.09 -24.66
CA GLY A 73 -0.05 4.87 -24.25
C GLY A 73 -0.61 4.54 -22.87
N TYR A 74 -1.64 5.28 -22.48
CA TYR A 74 -2.36 5.02 -21.22
C TYR A 74 -3.30 3.81 -21.28
N GLY A 75 -3.69 3.38 -22.49
CA GLY A 75 -4.73 2.37 -22.67
C GLY A 75 -6.08 2.82 -22.09
N ILE A 76 -6.34 4.13 -22.10
CA ILE A 76 -7.60 4.73 -21.65
C ILE A 76 -8.36 5.23 -22.87
N ASN A 77 -9.67 4.99 -22.88
CA ASN A 77 -10.60 5.68 -23.76
C ASN A 77 -11.12 6.95 -23.04
N PRO A 78 -10.80 8.17 -23.51
CA PRO A 78 -11.26 9.41 -22.87
C PRO A 78 -12.78 9.53 -22.76
N ASP A 79 -13.54 8.87 -23.65
CA ASP A 79 -15.01 8.90 -23.62
C ASP A 79 -15.63 8.05 -22.50
N TRP A 80 -14.83 7.20 -21.85
CA TRP A 80 -15.27 6.41 -20.68
C TRP A 80 -14.88 7.06 -19.34
N VAL A 81 -14.31 8.27 -19.36
CA VAL A 81 -14.06 9.07 -18.16
C VAL A 81 -15.38 9.69 -17.71
N VAL A 82 -15.86 9.29 -16.53
CA VAL A 82 -17.11 9.80 -15.96
C VAL A 82 -16.89 11.22 -15.42
N LEU A 83 -15.78 11.41 -14.70
CA LEU A 83 -15.36 12.72 -14.20
C LEU A 83 -13.86 12.72 -13.92
N LYS A 84 -13.28 13.92 -13.95
CA LYS A 84 -11.90 14.21 -13.53
C LYS A 84 -11.92 15.52 -12.77
N LYS A 85 -11.37 15.52 -11.54
CA LYS A 85 -11.26 16.70 -10.68
C LYS A 85 -9.81 17.10 -10.49
N THR A 86 -9.56 18.38 -10.68
CA THR A 86 -8.26 19.04 -10.52
C THR A 86 -8.12 19.63 -9.11
N TYR A 87 -6.98 20.29 -8.84
CA TYR A 87 -6.80 21.00 -7.56
C TYR A 87 -7.78 22.15 -7.38
N ASP A 88 -8.24 22.77 -8.48
CA ASP A 88 -9.19 23.88 -8.43
C ASP A 88 -10.58 23.36 -8.05
N ASP A 89 -11.00 22.22 -8.62
CA ASP A 89 -12.27 21.57 -8.30
C ASP A 89 -12.34 21.03 -6.86
N THR A 90 -11.18 20.64 -6.31
CA THR A 90 -11.07 20.06 -4.96
C THR A 90 -10.72 21.10 -3.88
N GLU A 91 -10.49 22.35 -4.27
CA GLU A 91 -9.95 23.42 -3.41
C GLU A 91 -8.67 22.98 -2.64
N GLY A 92 -7.87 22.11 -3.26
CA GLY A 92 -6.65 21.55 -2.65
C GLY A 92 -6.87 20.62 -1.45
N LYS A 93 -8.10 20.16 -1.19
CA LYS A 93 -8.40 19.21 -0.10
C LYS A 93 -7.91 17.79 -0.42
N VAL A 94 -7.83 17.44 -1.70
CA VAL A 94 -7.41 16.14 -2.21
C VAL A 94 -6.58 16.36 -3.49
N PRO A 95 -5.54 15.57 -3.77
CA PRO A 95 -4.90 15.56 -5.09
C PRO A 95 -5.90 15.26 -6.20
N SER A 96 -5.55 15.61 -7.44
CA SER A 96 -6.41 15.34 -8.59
C SER A 96 -6.79 13.85 -8.69
N TYR A 97 -8.00 13.58 -9.14
CA TYR A 97 -8.49 12.22 -9.30
C TYR A 97 -9.48 12.12 -10.44
N MET A 98 -9.77 10.91 -10.87
CA MET A 98 -10.80 10.64 -11.87
C MET A 98 -11.59 9.38 -11.53
N VAL A 99 -12.83 9.33 -12.02
CA VAL A 99 -13.65 8.12 -12.07
C VAL A 99 -13.70 7.66 -13.53
N TYR A 100 -13.26 6.44 -13.79
CA TYR A 100 -13.10 5.87 -15.12
C TYR A 100 -13.87 4.55 -15.22
N LEU A 101 -14.59 4.34 -16.33
CA LEU A 101 -15.27 3.08 -16.63
C LEU A 101 -14.42 2.27 -17.61
N ASP A 102 -13.76 1.24 -17.09
CA ASP A 102 -13.02 0.30 -17.90
C ASP A 102 -13.96 -0.81 -18.37
N HIS A 103 -14.59 -0.59 -19.53
CA HIS A 103 -15.55 -1.54 -20.09
C HIS A 103 -14.89 -2.86 -20.51
N ASP A 104 -13.62 -2.83 -20.91
CA ASP A 104 -12.87 -4.01 -21.36
C ASP A 104 -12.59 -4.98 -20.19
N HIS A 105 -12.37 -4.45 -18.99
CA HIS A 105 -12.10 -5.25 -17.79
C HIS A 105 -13.27 -5.28 -16.81
N THR A 106 -14.44 -4.74 -17.18
CA THR A 106 -15.63 -4.64 -16.34
C THR A 106 -15.32 -4.00 -14.97
N ASP A 107 -14.70 -2.82 -14.98
CA ASP A 107 -14.21 -2.17 -13.75
C ASP A 107 -14.65 -0.71 -13.67
N ILE A 108 -15.08 -0.30 -12.48
CA ILE A 108 -15.30 1.10 -12.10
C ILE A 108 -14.06 1.53 -11.32
N VAL A 109 -13.24 2.40 -11.90
CA VAL A 109 -11.93 2.76 -11.37
C VAL A 109 -11.97 4.16 -10.78
N VAL A 110 -11.59 4.30 -9.51
CA VAL A 110 -11.32 5.61 -8.89
C VAL A 110 -9.82 5.76 -8.76
N ALA A 111 -9.23 6.64 -9.57
CA ALA A 111 -7.79 6.83 -9.65
C ALA A 111 -7.37 8.16 -9.02
N VAL A 112 -6.51 8.13 -7.99
CA VAL A 112 -6.01 9.32 -7.28
C VAL A 112 -4.50 9.46 -7.49
N ARG A 113 -4.06 10.63 -7.96
CA ARG A 113 -2.63 10.89 -8.19
C ARG A 113 -1.84 11.01 -6.87
N GLY A 114 -0.53 10.89 -6.98
CA GLY A 114 0.41 11.23 -5.91
C GLY A 114 0.60 12.75 -5.75
N LEU A 115 1.41 13.12 -4.75
CA LEU A 115 1.66 14.51 -4.41
C LEU A 115 2.25 15.30 -5.60
N SER A 116 1.87 16.57 -5.69
CA SER A 116 2.46 17.53 -6.60
C SER A 116 3.44 18.45 -5.86
N MET A 117 4.65 18.62 -6.41
CA MET A 117 5.71 19.39 -5.73
C MET A 117 5.42 20.90 -5.67
N ASP A 118 4.55 21.39 -6.55
CA ASP A 118 4.08 22.78 -6.60
C ASP A 118 2.92 23.06 -5.63
N LYS A 119 2.27 22.02 -5.09
CA LYS A 119 1.09 22.15 -4.21
C LYS A 119 1.47 21.90 -2.76
N ASN A 120 1.59 22.98 -1.98
CA ASN A 120 1.87 22.89 -0.54
C ASN A 120 0.79 22.12 0.23
N THR A 121 -0.45 22.10 -0.26
CA THR A 121 -1.59 21.38 0.34
C THR A 121 -1.33 19.90 0.48
N ASP A 122 -0.69 19.27 -0.51
CA ASP A 122 -0.37 17.83 -0.49
C ASP A 122 0.63 17.49 0.63
N PHE A 123 1.62 18.35 0.83
CA PHE A 123 2.56 18.21 1.94
C PHE A 123 1.87 18.41 3.29
N PHE A 124 0.94 19.36 3.41
CA PHE A 124 0.19 19.54 4.64
C PHE A 124 -0.69 18.33 4.96
N LEU A 125 -1.29 17.72 3.94
CA LEU A 125 -2.08 16.50 4.08
C LEU A 125 -1.25 15.32 4.59
N LEU A 126 -0.04 15.15 4.05
CA LEU A 126 0.89 14.10 4.50
C LEU A 126 1.45 14.36 5.91
N LEU A 127 1.66 15.63 6.27
CA LEU A 127 2.16 16.04 7.59
C LEU A 127 1.06 16.14 8.66
N ASP A 128 -0.23 16.16 8.28
CA ASP A 128 -1.37 16.17 9.20
C ASP A 128 -1.58 14.78 9.82
N ASN A 129 -0.63 14.34 10.65
CA ASN A 129 -0.73 13.09 11.38
C ASN A 129 0.11 13.10 12.67
N LYS A 130 -0.57 13.01 13.81
CA LYS A 130 0.03 12.72 15.11
C LYS A 130 -0.19 11.25 15.46
N LEU A 131 0.78 10.65 16.14
CA LEU A 131 0.74 9.22 16.49
C LEU A 131 -0.53 8.87 17.28
N GLY A 132 -1.36 8.00 16.72
CA GLY A 132 -2.61 7.56 17.33
C GLY A 132 -3.70 8.62 17.44
N GLN A 133 -3.59 9.70 16.65
CA GLN A 133 -4.56 10.79 16.61
C GLN A 133 -5.94 10.31 16.17
N THR A 134 -5.98 9.49 15.12
CA THR A 134 -7.23 9.12 14.45
C THR A 134 -7.44 7.63 14.51
N LYS A 135 -8.59 7.24 15.07
CA LYS A 135 -9.03 5.86 15.15
C LYS A 135 -10.02 5.56 14.02
N PHE A 136 -9.92 4.38 13.46
CA PHE A 136 -10.86 3.86 12.49
C PHE A 136 -10.99 2.35 12.67
N ASP A 137 -12.22 1.85 12.74
CA ASP A 137 -12.52 0.41 12.75
C ASP A 137 -11.72 -0.41 13.78
N ASN A 138 -11.61 0.11 15.02
CA ASN A 138 -10.83 -0.46 16.12
C ASN A 138 -9.31 -0.52 15.86
N GLY A 139 -8.80 0.25 14.91
CA GLY A 139 -7.37 0.51 14.72
C GLY A 139 -7.09 2.01 14.60
N TYR A 140 -5.91 2.34 14.11
CA TYR A 140 -5.45 3.69 13.81
C TYR A 140 -5.17 3.88 12.32
N VAL A 141 -5.43 5.08 11.83
CA VAL A 141 -5.18 5.49 10.45
C VAL A 141 -4.54 6.86 10.42
N HIS A 142 -3.90 7.19 9.31
CA HIS A 142 -3.31 8.49 9.09
C HIS A 142 -4.39 9.57 8.96
N ASN A 143 -4.29 10.62 9.78
CA ASN A 143 -5.36 11.62 9.90
C ASN A 143 -5.63 12.39 8.59
N GLY A 144 -4.62 13.00 7.97
CA GLY A 144 -4.80 13.76 6.73
C GLY A 144 -5.29 12.92 5.55
N LEU A 145 -4.74 11.71 5.38
CA LEU A 145 -5.20 10.75 4.36
C LEU A 145 -6.65 10.32 4.56
N LEU A 146 -7.08 10.11 5.81
CA LEU A 146 -8.48 9.77 6.10
C LEU A 146 -9.41 10.93 5.74
N LYS A 147 -9.09 12.17 6.14
CA LYS A 147 -9.92 13.34 5.82
C LYS A 147 -10.09 13.53 4.32
N ALA A 148 -9.01 13.34 3.57
CA ALA A 148 -9.04 13.42 2.11
C ALA A 148 -9.92 12.32 1.49
N ALA A 149 -9.83 11.10 2.02
CA ALA A 149 -10.67 9.99 1.60
C ALA A 149 -12.16 10.21 1.97
N GLU A 150 -12.46 10.75 3.14
CA GLU A 150 -13.81 11.14 3.55
C GLU A 150 -14.39 12.17 2.59
N TRP A 151 -13.58 13.17 2.20
CA TRP A 151 -14.00 14.18 1.22
C TRP A 151 -14.35 13.57 -0.14
N VAL A 152 -13.49 12.71 -0.72
CA VAL A 152 -13.80 12.03 -1.99
C VAL A 152 -15.03 11.14 -1.85
N PHE A 153 -15.15 10.44 -0.71
CA PHE A 153 -16.28 9.56 -0.48
C PHE A 153 -17.58 10.35 -0.44
N GLU A 154 -17.64 11.46 0.31
CA GLU A 154 -18.85 12.30 0.42
C GLU A 154 -19.24 12.92 -0.91
N GLU A 155 -18.25 13.43 -1.65
CA GLU A 155 -18.44 14.12 -2.91
C GLU A 155 -18.91 13.15 -4.02
N GLU A 156 -18.33 11.96 -4.10
CA GLU A 156 -18.55 11.03 -5.21
C GLU A 156 -19.47 9.85 -4.86
N CYS A 157 -19.99 9.76 -3.63
CA CYS A 157 -20.84 8.66 -3.19
C CYS A 157 -22.04 8.42 -4.13
N SER A 158 -22.71 9.49 -4.55
CA SER A 158 -23.89 9.42 -5.42
C SER A 158 -23.54 8.87 -6.80
N VAL A 159 -22.46 9.37 -7.41
CA VAL A 159 -21.95 8.92 -8.71
C VAL A 159 -21.53 7.45 -8.63
N LEU A 160 -20.72 7.09 -7.63
CA LEU A 160 -20.27 5.71 -7.46
C LEU A 160 -21.44 4.75 -7.22
N ARG A 161 -22.44 5.16 -6.45
CA ARG A 161 -23.67 4.38 -6.26
C ARG A 161 -24.40 4.15 -7.58
N GLU A 162 -24.62 5.20 -8.37
CA GLU A 162 -25.30 5.09 -9.67
C GLU A 162 -24.55 4.14 -10.61
N LEU A 163 -23.22 4.27 -10.68
CA LEU A 163 -22.38 3.39 -11.52
C LEU A 163 -22.45 1.93 -11.07
N VAL A 164 -22.38 1.68 -9.76
CA VAL A 164 -22.48 0.33 -9.19
C VAL A 164 -23.85 -0.31 -9.46
N GLU A 165 -24.93 0.47 -9.36
CA GLU A 165 -26.30 0.02 -9.66
C GLU A 165 -26.50 -0.22 -11.16
N ARG A 166 -25.94 0.65 -12.01
CA ARG A 166 -25.99 0.53 -13.48
C ARG A 166 -25.17 -0.64 -14.01
N TYR A 167 -24.02 -0.92 -13.41
CA TYR A 167 -23.08 -1.96 -13.81
C TYR A 167 -22.91 -3.03 -12.72
N PRO A 168 -23.91 -3.89 -12.49
CA PRO A 168 -23.92 -4.85 -11.38
C PRO A 168 -22.88 -5.97 -11.51
N SER A 169 -22.29 -6.17 -12.69
CA SER A 169 -21.19 -7.11 -12.90
C SER A 169 -19.81 -6.49 -12.65
N TYR A 170 -19.69 -5.17 -12.58
CA TYR A 170 -18.39 -4.51 -12.58
C TYR A 170 -17.73 -4.58 -11.20
N THR A 171 -16.41 -4.61 -11.12
CA THR A 171 -15.70 -4.36 -9.86
C THR A 171 -15.64 -2.86 -9.56
N LEU A 172 -15.44 -2.50 -8.29
CA LEU A 172 -15.14 -1.14 -7.86
C LEU A 172 -13.70 -1.13 -7.36
N THR A 173 -12.80 -0.53 -8.13
CA THR A 173 -11.36 -0.58 -7.89
C THR A 173 -10.82 0.81 -7.59
N PHE A 174 -10.25 0.97 -6.40
CA PHE A 174 -9.58 2.20 -5.99
C PHE A 174 -8.08 2.09 -6.23
N ILE A 175 -7.49 3.03 -6.98
CA ILE A 175 -6.07 2.99 -7.34
C ILE A 175 -5.40 4.33 -7.05
N GLY A 176 -4.17 4.29 -6.58
CA GLY A 176 -3.44 5.52 -6.33
C GLY A 176 -1.96 5.31 -6.13
N HIS A 177 -1.19 6.38 -6.26
CA HIS A 177 0.26 6.38 -6.11
C HIS A 177 0.71 7.27 -4.96
N SER A 178 1.74 6.86 -4.21
CA SER A 178 2.38 7.70 -3.20
C SER A 178 1.38 8.23 -2.16
N LEU A 179 1.13 9.54 -2.14
CA LEU A 179 0.07 10.17 -1.35
C LEU A 179 -1.32 9.62 -1.68
N GLY A 180 -1.66 9.55 -2.97
CA GLY A 180 -2.92 9.02 -3.47
C GLY A 180 -3.14 7.56 -3.09
N ALA A 181 -2.08 6.75 -3.03
CA ALA A 181 -2.14 5.36 -2.57
C ALA A 181 -2.64 5.26 -1.11
N GLY A 182 -2.22 6.19 -0.25
CA GLY A 182 -2.70 6.30 1.12
C GLY A 182 -4.17 6.73 1.19
N ILE A 183 -4.58 7.68 0.33
CA ILE A 183 -5.96 8.16 0.25
C ILE A 183 -6.90 7.04 -0.21
N VAL A 184 -6.56 6.32 -1.29
CA VAL A 184 -7.41 5.22 -1.79
C VAL A 184 -7.49 4.05 -0.83
N THR A 185 -6.46 3.83 -0.01
CA THR A 185 -6.50 2.85 1.08
C THR A 185 -7.61 3.21 2.07
N CYS A 186 -7.62 4.46 2.57
CA CYS A 186 -8.65 4.94 3.48
C CYS A 186 -10.03 4.94 2.81
N LEU A 187 -10.11 5.36 1.53
CA LEU A 187 -11.35 5.39 0.76
C LEU A 187 -11.95 3.99 0.58
N THR A 188 -11.12 2.98 0.35
CA THR A 188 -11.55 1.58 0.25
C THR A 188 -12.13 1.09 1.57
N MET A 189 -11.49 1.45 2.70
CA MET A 189 -11.98 1.09 4.03
C MET A 189 -13.32 1.76 4.34
N LEU A 190 -13.49 3.03 3.96
CA LEU A 190 -14.76 3.76 4.04
C LEU A 190 -15.85 3.12 3.17
N ALA A 191 -15.55 2.83 1.90
CA ALA A 191 -16.46 2.18 0.96
C ALA A 191 -16.98 0.83 1.49
N ILE A 192 -16.09 0.03 2.09
CA ILE A 192 -16.45 -1.26 2.69
C ILE A 192 -17.31 -1.10 3.95
N LYS A 193 -17.04 -0.08 4.76
CA LYS A 193 -17.83 0.22 5.96
C LYS A 193 -19.19 0.78 5.64
N ASN A 194 -19.33 1.47 4.51
CA ASN A 194 -20.54 2.15 4.08
C ASN A 194 -21.13 1.58 2.78
N ARG A 195 -21.08 0.25 2.60
CA ARG A 195 -21.58 -0.43 1.38
C ARG A 195 -23.06 -0.18 1.13
N GLU A 196 -23.85 0.06 2.17
CA GLU A 196 -25.25 0.45 2.06
C GLU A 196 -25.45 1.76 1.29
N LYS A 197 -24.48 2.69 1.35
CA LYS A 197 -24.50 3.93 0.59
C LYS A 197 -24.06 3.73 -0.87
N LEU A 198 -23.28 2.69 -1.14
CA LEU A 198 -22.76 2.33 -2.47
C LEU A 198 -23.58 1.19 -3.13
N GLY A 199 -24.90 1.24 -3.05
CA GLY A 199 -25.76 0.26 -3.75
C GLY A 199 -25.62 -1.18 -3.24
N ARG A 200 -25.15 -1.38 -2.00
CA ARG A 200 -24.92 -2.69 -1.37
C ARG A 200 -23.97 -3.62 -2.14
N ILE A 201 -22.97 -3.05 -2.81
CA ILE A 201 -21.92 -3.82 -3.48
C ILE A 201 -21.30 -4.89 -2.54
N GLY A 202 -21.03 -6.07 -3.09
CA GLY A 202 -20.34 -7.15 -2.37
C GLY A 202 -18.89 -6.77 -2.06
N ARG A 203 -18.40 -7.12 -0.86
CA ARG A 203 -16.99 -6.85 -0.48
C ARG A 203 -15.99 -7.44 -1.48
N ASN A 204 -16.31 -8.61 -2.04
CA ASN A 204 -15.50 -9.32 -3.04
C ASN A 204 -15.40 -8.58 -4.39
N ARG A 205 -16.28 -7.60 -4.66
CA ARG A 205 -16.22 -6.75 -5.85
C ARG A 205 -15.44 -5.45 -5.61
N ILE A 206 -15.02 -5.17 -4.36
CA ILE A 206 -14.23 -3.99 -4.03
C ILE A 206 -12.75 -4.38 -4.00
N ARG A 207 -11.90 -3.63 -4.69
CA ARG A 207 -10.45 -3.84 -4.74
C ARG A 207 -9.73 -2.52 -4.53
N CYS A 208 -8.50 -2.60 -4.04
CA CYS A 208 -7.61 -1.46 -3.94
C CYS A 208 -6.21 -1.84 -4.38
N PHE A 209 -5.58 -0.98 -5.18
CA PHE A 209 -4.17 -1.07 -5.53
C PHE A 209 -3.45 0.20 -5.13
N ALA A 210 -2.70 0.09 -4.04
CA ALA A 210 -1.94 1.17 -3.44
C ALA A 210 -0.48 1.09 -3.94
N ILE A 211 -0.11 1.95 -4.89
CA ILE A 211 1.20 1.93 -5.55
C ILE A 211 2.16 2.81 -4.76
N ALA A 212 3.26 2.25 -4.26
CA ALA A 212 4.24 2.94 -3.42
C ALA A 212 3.60 3.69 -2.22
N PRO A 213 2.77 3.03 -1.39
CA PRO A 213 1.97 3.72 -0.38
C PRO A 213 2.80 4.26 0.79
N ALA A 214 2.34 5.38 1.34
CA ALA A 214 2.75 5.78 2.68
C ALA A 214 2.24 4.81 3.75
N ARG A 215 2.91 4.81 4.89
CA ARG A 215 2.43 4.07 6.07
C ARG A 215 1.19 4.75 6.64
N CYS A 216 0.02 4.23 6.30
CA CYS A 216 -1.26 4.91 6.50
C CYS A 216 -2.22 4.19 7.46
N VAL A 217 -1.97 2.92 7.79
CA VAL A 217 -2.89 2.14 8.66
C VAL A 217 -2.12 1.32 9.70
N SER A 218 -2.72 1.16 10.87
CA SER A 218 -2.22 0.27 11.92
C SER A 218 -2.21 -1.20 11.49
N LEU A 219 -1.39 -2.02 12.15
CA LEU A 219 -1.15 -3.40 11.75
C LEU A 219 -2.43 -4.25 11.72
N ASN A 220 -3.36 -4.04 12.65
CA ASN A 220 -4.63 -4.76 12.66
C ASN A 220 -5.48 -4.43 11.42
N LEU A 221 -5.49 -3.18 10.96
CA LEU A 221 -6.18 -2.78 9.75
C LEU A 221 -5.44 -3.26 8.49
N ALA A 222 -4.10 -3.17 8.47
CA ALA A 222 -3.29 -3.70 7.37
C ALA A 222 -3.60 -5.18 7.12
N VAL A 223 -3.62 -5.98 8.18
CA VAL A 223 -3.96 -7.40 8.09
C VAL A 223 -5.43 -7.58 7.77
N ARG A 224 -6.37 -6.93 8.46
CA ARG A 224 -7.82 -7.14 8.27
C ARG A 224 -8.29 -6.86 6.85
N TYR A 225 -7.71 -5.87 6.16
CA TYR A 225 -8.09 -5.48 4.80
C TYR A 225 -7.15 -6.07 3.72
N ALA A 226 -6.30 -7.04 4.05
CA ALA A 226 -5.36 -7.66 3.09
C ALA A 226 -6.03 -8.54 2.03
N ASP A 227 -7.33 -8.84 2.16
CA ASP A 227 -8.15 -9.51 1.15
C ASP A 227 -8.59 -8.58 0.00
N VAL A 228 -8.59 -7.26 0.24
CA VAL A 228 -9.07 -6.26 -0.73
C VAL A 228 -8.02 -5.22 -1.10
N ILE A 229 -7.05 -4.93 -0.22
CA ILE A 229 -5.98 -3.95 -0.44
C ILE A 229 -4.69 -4.64 -0.83
N ASN A 230 -4.15 -4.26 -1.99
CA ASN A 230 -2.90 -4.74 -2.56
C ASN A 230 -1.93 -3.56 -2.67
N SER A 231 -0.82 -3.62 -1.95
CA SER A 231 0.24 -2.62 -1.98
C SER A 231 1.37 -3.05 -2.89
N ILE A 232 1.82 -2.19 -3.79
CA ILE A 232 2.89 -2.47 -4.75
C ILE A 232 4.11 -1.65 -4.38
N VAL A 233 5.24 -2.32 -4.17
CA VAL A 233 6.50 -1.66 -3.79
C VAL A 233 7.61 -2.12 -4.70
N LEU A 234 8.34 -1.16 -5.28
CA LEU A 234 9.53 -1.42 -6.08
C LEU A 234 10.78 -1.32 -5.21
N GLN A 235 11.53 -2.41 -5.13
CA GLN A 235 12.87 -2.47 -4.53
C GLN A 235 13.02 -1.67 -3.23
N ASP A 236 13.86 -0.62 -3.23
CA ASP A 236 14.31 0.13 -2.06
C ASP A 236 13.44 1.38 -1.84
N ASP A 237 12.22 1.44 -2.40
CA ASP A 237 11.29 2.54 -2.19
C ASP A 237 11.18 2.87 -0.70
N PHE A 238 11.35 4.17 -0.41
CA PHE A 238 11.46 4.68 0.93
C PHE A 238 10.08 4.83 1.60
N LEU A 239 9.05 5.23 0.85
CA LEU A 239 7.82 5.75 1.44
C LEU A 239 7.06 4.70 2.27
N PRO A 240 6.95 3.43 1.84
CA PRO A 240 6.35 2.36 2.64
C PRO A 240 7.15 2.03 3.91
N ARG A 241 8.42 2.48 3.98
CA ARG A 241 9.37 2.17 5.07
C ARG A 241 9.72 3.38 5.93
N THR A 242 9.23 4.58 5.63
CA THR A 242 9.51 5.80 6.39
C THR A 242 8.34 6.25 7.25
N THR A 243 8.61 6.63 8.50
CA THR A 243 7.60 7.29 9.36
C THR A 243 7.52 8.74 8.92
N VAL A 244 6.34 9.36 8.90
CA VAL A 244 6.10 10.80 8.62
C VAL A 244 7.11 11.72 9.33
N ALA A 245 7.59 11.35 10.52
CA ALA A 245 8.66 12.07 11.23
C ALA A 245 10.01 12.22 10.47
N LEU A 246 10.24 11.50 9.37
CA LEU A 246 11.42 11.66 8.52
C LEU A 246 11.26 12.77 7.47
N GLU A 247 10.03 13.10 7.06
CA GLU A 247 9.76 14.14 6.05
C GLU A 247 10.04 15.54 6.60
N THR A 248 9.74 15.76 7.89
CA THR A 248 10.13 16.99 8.60
C THR A 248 11.66 17.13 8.67
N ALA A 249 12.39 16.01 8.77
CA ALA A 249 13.84 15.99 8.80
C ALA A 249 14.47 16.21 7.40
N PHE A 250 13.83 15.75 6.32
CA PHE A 250 14.20 16.09 4.94
C PHE A 250 14.06 17.59 4.64
N LYS A 251 13.08 18.27 5.26
CA LYS A 251 12.85 19.71 5.08
C LYS A 251 13.79 20.59 5.91
N SER A 252 14.20 20.11 7.09
CA SER A 252 14.88 20.93 8.10
C SER A 252 16.41 20.87 8.07
N LEU A 253 17.02 20.02 7.25
CA LEU A 253 18.43 19.67 7.43
C LEU A 253 19.26 19.84 6.15
N CYS A 254 20.11 20.87 6.16
CA CYS A 254 21.01 21.24 5.07
C CYS A 254 22.14 20.23 4.78
N CYS A 255 22.17 19.06 5.42
CA CYS A 255 23.25 18.09 5.25
C CYS A 255 22.79 16.65 5.49
N LEU A 256 22.92 15.78 4.47
CA LEU A 256 22.68 14.33 4.56
C LEU A 256 23.41 13.67 5.76
N PRO A 257 24.65 14.04 6.13
CA PRO A 257 25.32 13.52 7.33
C PRO A 257 24.53 13.80 8.62
N CYS A 258 23.98 14.99 8.76
CA CYS A 258 23.20 15.42 9.90
C CYS A 258 21.93 14.54 10.03
N LEU A 259 21.31 14.16 8.90
CA LEU A 259 20.08 13.37 8.85
C LEU A 259 20.37 11.94 9.30
N LEU A 260 21.45 11.36 8.76
CA LEU A 260 21.93 10.04 9.13
C LEU A 260 22.29 9.95 10.62
N CYS A 261 22.88 11.02 11.18
CA CYS A 261 23.19 11.11 12.60
C CYS A 261 21.92 11.11 13.48
N ILE A 262 20.93 11.95 13.16
CA ILE A 262 19.64 11.98 13.89
C ILE A 262 18.93 10.63 13.79
N MET A 263 18.93 10.02 12.60
CA MET A 263 18.33 8.71 12.38
C MET A 263 19.04 7.60 13.15
N CYS A 264 20.38 7.60 13.14
CA CYS A 264 21.19 6.67 13.93
C CYS A 264 20.88 6.81 15.42
N LEU A 265 20.85 8.04 15.95
CA LEU A 265 20.52 8.27 17.35
C LEU A 265 19.10 7.80 17.67
N LYS A 266 18.12 8.14 16.82
CA LYS A 266 16.74 7.72 17.00
C LYS A 266 16.63 6.19 17.02
N ASP A 267 17.20 5.49 16.03
CA ASP A 267 17.13 4.03 15.94
C ASP A 267 17.92 3.32 17.05
N THR A 268 19.06 3.86 17.46
CA THR A 268 19.86 3.29 18.56
C THR A 268 19.16 3.47 19.90
N CYS A 269 18.50 4.60 20.11
CA CYS A 269 17.83 4.93 21.38
C CYS A 269 16.38 4.41 21.46
N THR A 270 15.81 3.90 20.38
CA THR A 270 14.47 3.29 20.41
C THR A 270 14.55 1.77 20.42
N LEU A 271 14.12 1.16 21.53
CA LEU A 271 13.92 -0.28 21.60
C LEU A 271 12.93 -0.75 20.52
N GLU A 272 13.40 -1.56 19.56
CA GLU A 272 12.56 -2.14 18.50
C GLU A 272 11.35 -2.88 19.07
N ARG A 273 11.53 -3.64 20.16
CA ARG A 273 10.43 -4.32 20.87
C ARG A 273 9.32 -3.35 21.30
N LYS A 274 9.68 -2.17 21.81
CA LYS A 274 8.71 -1.15 22.24
C LYS A 274 8.01 -0.48 21.05
N LYS A 275 8.71 -0.31 19.92
CA LYS A 275 8.14 0.19 18.66
C LYS A 275 7.13 -0.79 18.06
N LEU A 276 7.47 -2.09 18.03
CA LEU A 276 6.65 -3.17 17.47
C LEU A 276 5.38 -3.44 18.30
N GLN A 277 5.41 -3.13 19.60
CA GLN A 277 4.27 -3.32 20.49
C GLN A 277 3.31 -2.11 20.51
N ASP A 278 3.64 -0.97 19.89
CA ASP A 278 2.75 0.19 19.89
C ASP A 278 1.60 0.01 18.86
N PRO A 279 0.33 -0.14 19.28
CA PRO A 279 -0.78 -0.38 18.37
C PRO A 279 -1.09 0.83 17.48
N ARG A 280 -0.57 2.02 17.82
CA ARG A 280 -0.77 3.27 17.07
C ARG A 280 0.16 3.39 15.88
N ARG A 281 1.17 2.53 15.77
CA ARG A 281 2.15 2.56 14.68
C ARG A 281 1.48 2.20 13.37
N LEU A 282 1.75 2.99 12.34
CA LEU A 282 1.21 2.80 10.99
C LEU A 282 2.22 2.04 10.11
N TYR A 283 1.68 1.28 9.16
CA TYR A 283 2.32 0.35 8.26
C TYR A 283 1.77 0.50 6.84
N ALA A 284 2.44 -0.14 5.87
CA ALA A 284 1.89 -0.29 4.54
C ALA A 284 0.62 -1.16 4.60
N PRO A 285 -0.43 -0.82 3.85
CA PRO A 285 -1.72 -1.49 3.98
C PRO A 285 -1.79 -2.80 3.18
N GLY A 286 -2.50 -3.79 3.70
CA GLY A 286 -2.92 -4.97 2.95
C GLY A 286 -1.81 -5.95 2.56
N ARG A 287 -2.07 -6.73 1.49
CA ARG A 287 -1.10 -7.65 0.89
C ARG A 287 -0.05 -6.86 0.12
N LEU A 288 1.22 -7.20 0.28
CA LEU A 288 2.32 -6.52 -0.43
C LEU A 288 2.80 -7.34 -1.61
N TYR A 289 3.02 -6.68 -2.73
CA TYR A 289 3.78 -7.15 -3.89
C TYR A 289 5.09 -6.38 -3.96
N HIS A 290 6.20 -7.08 -3.74
CA HIS A 290 7.53 -6.50 -3.76
C HIS A 290 8.26 -6.90 -5.04
N ILE A 291 8.52 -5.91 -5.91
CA ILE A 291 9.22 -6.08 -7.18
C ILE A 291 10.71 -5.90 -6.94
N ILE A 292 11.49 -6.96 -7.12
CA ILE A 292 12.93 -7.00 -6.90
C ILE A 292 13.65 -7.04 -8.25
N VAL A 293 14.41 -6.00 -8.53
CA VAL A 293 15.09 -5.74 -9.82
C VAL A 293 16.60 -5.58 -9.64
N ARG A 294 17.11 -5.60 -8.41
CA ARG A 294 18.55 -5.52 -8.10
C ARG A 294 18.94 -6.45 -6.94
N LYS A 295 20.18 -6.95 -6.97
CA LYS A 295 20.84 -7.67 -5.87
C LYS A 295 21.81 -6.76 -5.10
N PRO A 296 22.09 -7.05 -3.81
CA PRO A 296 23.14 -6.34 -3.06
C PRO A 296 24.48 -6.33 -3.82
N PHE A 297 25.15 -5.18 -3.82
CA PHE A 297 26.48 -4.97 -4.42
C PHE A 297 26.61 -5.29 -5.92
N SER A 298 25.49 -5.50 -6.63
CA SER A 298 25.48 -5.66 -8.07
C SER A 298 25.49 -4.30 -8.75
N LEU A 299 26.44 -4.08 -9.67
CA LEU A 299 26.41 -2.93 -10.58
C LEU A 299 25.32 -3.05 -11.66
N GLY A 300 24.75 -4.25 -11.86
CA GLY A 300 23.72 -4.51 -12.87
C GLY A 300 22.32 -4.78 -12.28
N SER A 301 21.30 -4.42 -13.05
CA SER A 301 19.92 -4.87 -12.83
C SER A 301 19.81 -6.38 -13.07
N ILE A 302 18.97 -7.05 -12.30
CA ILE A 302 18.57 -8.43 -12.53
C ILE A 302 17.22 -8.48 -13.24
N SER A 303 16.86 -9.65 -13.77
CA SER A 303 15.48 -9.92 -14.17
C SER A 303 14.53 -9.68 -12.98
N PRO A 304 13.46 -8.89 -13.16
CA PRO A 304 12.50 -8.62 -12.11
C PRO A 304 11.92 -9.90 -11.51
N VAL A 305 11.86 -9.96 -10.17
CA VAL A 305 11.19 -11.02 -9.41
C VAL A 305 10.12 -10.37 -8.55
N VAL A 306 8.88 -10.84 -8.67
CA VAL A 306 7.77 -10.33 -7.86
C VAL A 306 7.47 -11.32 -6.73
N LYS A 307 7.55 -10.81 -5.50
CA LYS A 307 7.21 -11.57 -4.30
C LYS A 307 5.96 -11.02 -3.63
N THR A 308 5.15 -11.89 -3.03
CA THR A 308 3.89 -11.50 -2.39
C THR A 308 3.70 -12.14 -1.03
N ALA A 309 3.16 -11.37 -0.07
CA ALA A 309 2.78 -11.84 1.26
C ALA A 309 1.85 -10.86 1.98
N VAL A 310 1.23 -11.31 3.07
CA VAL A 310 0.61 -10.44 4.09
C VAL A 310 1.55 -10.37 5.29
N PRO A 311 2.37 -9.31 5.43
CA PRO A 311 3.43 -9.27 6.45
C PRO A 311 2.86 -9.03 7.86
N VAL A 312 2.99 -10.02 8.75
CA VAL A 312 2.64 -9.87 10.18
C VAL A 312 3.88 -9.75 11.06
N ASP A 313 4.88 -10.61 10.85
CA ASP A 313 6.09 -10.65 11.66
C ASP A 313 7.12 -9.60 11.21
N GLY A 314 7.56 -9.63 9.95
CA GLY A 314 8.59 -8.72 9.41
C GLY A 314 8.09 -7.31 9.08
N ARG A 315 6.76 -7.12 8.95
CA ARG A 315 6.03 -5.83 8.80
C ARG A 315 6.50 -4.85 7.71
N PHE A 316 7.50 -5.22 6.92
CA PHE A 316 8.05 -4.47 5.79
C PHE A 316 8.37 -3.00 6.17
N GLU A 317 9.06 -2.81 7.29
CA GLU A 317 9.29 -1.48 7.89
C GLU A 317 10.76 -1.09 7.98
N HIS A 318 11.69 -1.97 7.62
CA HIS A 318 13.10 -1.68 7.73
C HIS A 318 13.56 -0.77 6.61
N MET A 319 13.90 0.46 6.96
CA MET A 319 14.44 1.41 5.99
C MET A 319 15.71 0.89 5.34
N VAL A 320 15.74 0.99 4.01
CA VAL A 320 16.89 0.67 3.16
C VAL A 320 17.50 1.97 2.67
N LEU A 321 18.79 2.18 2.94
CA LEU A 321 19.49 3.35 2.41
C LEU A 321 20.10 2.98 1.06
N SER A 322 19.57 3.58 -0.01
CA SER A 322 19.97 3.32 -1.40
C SER A 322 19.89 4.60 -2.21
N PHE A 323 20.85 4.82 -3.12
CA PHE A 323 20.82 5.95 -4.07
C PHE A 323 19.61 5.90 -5.02
N ASN A 324 18.92 4.76 -5.08
CA ASN A 324 17.74 4.56 -5.91
C ASN A 324 16.41 4.73 -5.16
N MET A 325 16.39 4.94 -3.84
CA MET A 325 15.14 4.92 -3.05
C MET A 325 14.07 5.89 -3.60
N THR A 326 14.46 7.09 -4.01
CA THR A 326 13.53 8.10 -4.58
C THR A 326 13.21 7.84 -6.04
N LYS A 327 14.10 7.17 -6.77
CA LYS A 327 13.86 6.75 -8.15
C LYS A 327 12.89 5.56 -8.20
N ASP A 328 13.02 4.63 -7.26
CA ASP A 328 12.14 3.46 -7.09
C ASP A 328 10.72 3.85 -6.69
N HIS A 329 10.58 5.00 -6.03
CA HIS A 329 9.28 5.57 -5.70
C HIS A 329 8.50 6.13 -6.92
N ARG A 330 9.16 6.40 -8.05
CA ARG A 330 8.53 7.03 -9.22
C ARG A 330 7.61 6.06 -9.93
N ILE A 331 6.35 6.44 -10.14
CA ILE A 331 5.36 5.58 -10.82
C ILE A 331 5.80 5.13 -12.21
N LEU A 332 6.47 5.99 -13.00
CA LEU A 332 7.00 5.60 -14.31
C LEU A 332 8.05 4.47 -14.22
N ARG A 333 8.85 4.46 -13.15
CA ARG A 333 9.81 3.37 -12.91
C ARG A 333 9.07 2.10 -12.49
N ILE A 334 8.06 2.23 -11.63
CA ILE A 334 7.22 1.10 -11.20
C ILE A 334 6.51 0.49 -12.42
N LEU A 335 5.93 1.32 -13.30
CA LEU A 335 5.31 0.88 -14.56
C LEU A 335 6.29 0.05 -15.40
N GLY A 336 7.44 0.62 -15.78
CA GLY A 336 8.39 -0.07 -16.65
C GLY A 336 8.92 -1.37 -16.02
N GLU A 337 9.14 -1.39 -14.70
CA GLU A 337 9.57 -2.61 -14.00
C GLU A 337 8.45 -3.64 -13.87
N SER A 338 7.20 -3.19 -13.70
CA SER A 338 6.03 -4.06 -13.65
C SER A 338 5.72 -4.69 -15.02
N GLU A 339 5.87 -3.96 -16.12
CA GLU A 339 5.70 -4.49 -17.48
C GLU A 339 6.75 -5.57 -17.78
N ARG A 340 8.03 -5.32 -17.44
CA ARG A 340 9.08 -6.33 -17.57
C ARG A 340 8.82 -7.56 -16.71
N ALA A 341 8.37 -7.35 -15.47
CA ALA A 341 8.06 -8.46 -14.57
C ALA A 341 6.89 -9.30 -15.08
N LEU A 342 5.82 -8.68 -15.57
CA LEU A 342 4.66 -9.37 -16.13
C LEU A 342 5.04 -10.21 -17.34
N ASN A 343 5.79 -9.63 -18.30
CA ASN A 343 6.26 -10.37 -19.48
C ASN A 343 7.04 -11.62 -19.11
N LEU A 344 7.95 -11.54 -18.14
CA LEU A 344 8.73 -12.70 -17.67
C LEU A 344 7.87 -13.75 -16.97
N LEU A 345 6.86 -13.33 -16.19
CA LEU A 345 5.91 -14.25 -15.56
C LEU A 345 5.09 -14.99 -16.61
N GLU A 346 4.63 -14.30 -17.66
CA GLU A 346 3.89 -14.91 -18.76
C GLU A 346 4.75 -15.85 -19.61
N GLU A 347 5.99 -15.48 -19.92
CA GLU A 347 6.94 -16.35 -20.62
C GLU A 347 7.21 -17.64 -19.83
N ARG A 348 7.34 -17.53 -18.50
CA ARG A 348 7.48 -18.68 -17.61
C ARG A 348 6.23 -19.58 -17.64
N ASP A 349 5.03 -18.99 -17.61
CA ASP A 349 3.80 -19.78 -17.70
C ASP A 349 3.61 -20.45 -19.09
N LYS A 350 4.05 -19.79 -20.17
CA LYS A 350 4.04 -20.34 -21.55
C LYS A 350 5.05 -21.48 -21.72
N SER A 351 6.27 -21.33 -21.19
CA SER A 351 7.32 -22.35 -21.26
C SER A 351 7.02 -23.61 -20.45
N MET A 352 6.16 -23.51 -19.44
CA MET A 352 5.61 -24.68 -18.73
C MET A 352 4.42 -25.33 -19.47
N GLU A 353 4.12 -24.92 -20.71
CA GLU A 353 3.05 -25.44 -21.59
C GLU A 353 1.66 -25.54 -20.93
N ILE A 354 1.34 -24.66 -19.98
CA ILE A 354 0.07 -24.73 -19.25
C ILE A 354 -1.11 -24.38 -20.18
N PRO A 355 -2.01 -25.33 -20.50
CA PRO A 355 -3.17 -25.09 -21.36
C PRO A 355 -4.16 -24.09 -20.74
N GLU A 356 -4.87 -23.32 -21.56
CA GLU A 356 -5.85 -22.30 -21.13
C GLU A 356 -6.89 -22.80 -20.09
N PRO A 357 -7.50 -23.99 -20.22
CA PRO A 357 -8.43 -24.49 -19.20
C PRO A 357 -7.78 -24.63 -17.81
N GLN A 358 -6.52 -25.08 -17.77
CA GLN A 358 -5.76 -25.20 -16.52
C GLN A 358 -5.41 -23.83 -15.92
N ARG A 359 -5.36 -22.76 -16.72
CA ARG A 359 -5.16 -21.38 -16.21
C ARG A 359 -6.37 -20.89 -15.42
N MET A 360 -7.59 -21.24 -15.84
CA MET A 360 -8.81 -20.92 -15.08
C MET A 360 -8.87 -21.68 -13.76
N ASP A 361 -8.57 -22.99 -13.78
CA ASP A 361 -8.48 -23.80 -12.55
C ASP A 361 -7.40 -23.28 -11.60
N ARG A 362 -6.27 -22.80 -12.15
CA ARG A 362 -5.19 -22.17 -11.39
C ARG A 362 -5.61 -20.83 -10.78
N LYS A 363 -6.43 -20.01 -11.45
CA LYS A 363 -7.00 -18.78 -10.84
C LYS A 363 -7.85 -19.10 -9.61
N ALA A 364 -8.65 -20.18 -9.67
CA ALA A 364 -9.41 -20.65 -8.52
C ALA A 364 -8.52 -21.20 -7.40
N SER A 365 -7.45 -21.94 -7.73
CA SER A 365 -6.49 -22.46 -6.74
C SER A 365 -5.73 -21.33 -6.06
N ILE A 366 -5.27 -20.34 -6.82
CA ILE A 366 -4.61 -19.12 -6.34
C ILE A 366 -5.51 -18.37 -5.36
N THR A 367 -6.78 -18.16 -5.72
CA THR A 367 -7.73 -17.48 -4.84
C THR A 367 -7.88 -18.23 -3.51
N LYS A 368 -7.89 -19.56 -3.55
CA LYS A 368 -7.93 -20.41 -2.36
C LYS A 368 -6.64 -20.31 -1.53
N GLU A 369 -5.48 -20.29 -2.16
CA GLU A 369 -4.17 -20.10 -1.51
C GLU A 369 -4.09 -18.72 -0.84
N HIS A 370 -4.46 -17.65 -1.54
CA HIS A 370 -4.54 -16.30 -0.99
C HIS A 370 -5.46 -16.20 0.22
N MET A 371 -6.62 -16.87 0.17
CA MET A 371 -7.53 -16.93 1.31
C MET A 371 -6.95 -17.74 2.47
N ALA A 372 -6.18 -18.79 2.20
CA ALA A 372 -5.47 -19.56 3.22
C ALA A 372 -4.36 -18.74 3.88
N GLU A 373 -3.54 -18.05 3.10
CA GLU A 373 -2.50 -17.12 3.58
C GLU A 373 -3.11 -15.97 4.40
N TYR A 374 -4.19 -15.38 3.93
CA TYR A 374 -4.92 -14.33 4.65
C TYR A 374 -5.44 -14.83 6.00
N ARG A 375 -6.06 -16.03 6.03
CA ARG A 375 -6.50 -16.66 7.29
C ARG A 375 -5.33 -16.97 8.21
N ALA A 376 -4.20 -17.41 7.67
CA ALA A 376 -2.98 -17.66 8.44
C ALA A 376 -2.43 -16.35 9.04
N ALA A 377 -2.41 -15.27 8.28
CA ALA A 377 -2.00 -13.94 8.74
C ALA A 377 -2.93 -13.41 9.85
N LEU A 378 -4.24 -13.57 9.71
CA LEU A 378 -5.20 -13.23 10.77
C LEU A 378 -4.95 -14.04 12.05
N ARG A 379 -4.76 -15.36 11.94
CA ARG A 379 -4.44 -16.22 13.10
C ARG A 379 -3.12 -15.80 13.75
N ARG A 380 -2.09 -15.54 12.95
CA ARG A 380 -0.78 -15.07 13.43
C ARG A 380 -0.91 -13.73 14.14
N ALA A 381 -1.74 -12.82 13.64
CA ALA A 381 -2.00 -11.54 14.27
C ALA A 381 -2.66 -11.70 15.64
N VAL A 382 -3.60 -12.65 15.77
CA VAL A 382 -4.20 -13.00 17.07
C VAL A 382 -3.16 -13.59 18.03
N THR A 383 -2.28 -14.48 17.57
CA THR A 383 -1.19 -15.04 18.40
C THR A 383 -0.21 -13.99 18.92
N LEU A 384 -0.08 -12.86 18.21
CA LEU A 384 0.78 -11.74 18.61
C LEU A 384 0.03 -10.68 19.42
N ASP A 385 -1.17 -10.99 19.92
CA ASP A 385 -2.05 -10.10 20.70
C ASP A 385 -2.32 -8.75 20.00
N ILE A 386 -2.40 -8.77 18.66
CA ILE A 386 -2.68 -7.55 17.89
C ILE A 386 -4.15 -7.15 18.11
N PRO A 387 -4.44 -5.96 18.69
CA PRO A 387 -5.79 -5.59 19.08
C PRO A 387 -6.76 -5.62 17.89
N ALA A 388 -7.89 -6.27 18.10
CA ALA A 388 -8.99 -6.30 17.15
C ALA A 388 -8.65 -6.81 15.74
N ALA A 389 -7.61 -7.63 15.52
CA ALA A 389 -7.37 -8.27 14.22
C ALA A 389 -8.43 -9.34 13.84
N TYR A 390 -9.64 -9.25 14.39
CA TYR A 390 -10.72 -10.22 14.21
C TYR A 390 -11.17 -10.30 12.75
N SER A 391 -11.55 -11.51 12.35
CA SER A 391 -12.24 -11.74 11.07
C SER A 391 -13.48 -10.85 10.97
N PRO A 392 -13.83 -10.32 9.78
CA PRO A 392 -15.13 -9.69 9.61
C PRO A 392 -16.20 -10.69 10.06
N SER A 393 -17.13 -10.28 10.92
CA SER A 393 -18.23 -11.15 11.32
C SER A 393 -18.94 -11.64 10.05
N SER A 394 -19.13 -12.95 9.94
CA SER A 394 -20.00 -13.56 8.95
C SER A 394 -21.43 -13.20 9.33
N TYR A 395 -21.88 -12.01 8.96
CA TYR A 395 -23.29 -11.67 9.07
C TYR A 395 -24.03 -12.35 7.92
N GLY A 396 -24.63 -13.51 8.23
CA GLY A 396 -25.59 -14.21 7.38
C GLY A 396 -25.31 -15.71 7.23
N THR A 397 -25.74 -16.52 8.21
CA THR A 397 -26.55 -17.75 8.05
C THR A 397 -26.78 -18.40 9.42
N PHE A 398 -28.07 -18.51 9.77
CA PHE A 398 -28.73 -19.39 10.75
C PHE A 398 -28.10 -19.60 12.15
N SER A 399 -28.82 -19.10 13.16
CA SER A 399 -28.77 -19.62 14.51
C SER A 399 -29.31 -21.05 14.52
N ASP A 400 -28.44 -22.03 14.75
CA ASP A 400 -28.88 -23.34 15.22
C ASP A 400 -29.30 -23.19 16.68
N SER A 401 -30.62 -23.11 16.84
CA SER A 401 -31.33 -23.40 18.06
C SER A 401 -31.13 -24.87 18.43
N GLU A 402 -30.36 -25.14 19.49
CA GLU A 402 -30.63 -26.29 20.35
C GLU A 402 -30.63 -25.84 21.80
N SER A 403 -31.82 -25.44 22.23
CA SER A 403 -32.27 -25.50 23.61
C SER A 403 -32.37 -26.98 24.02
N GLY A 404 -31.42 -27.45 24.83
CA GLY A 404 -31.53 -28.70 25.58
C GLY A 404 -31.62 -28.39 27.06
N GLU A 405 -32.83 -28.12 27.54
CA GLU A 405 -33.16 -28.14 28.96
C GLU A 405 -32.96 -29.57 29.49
N ILE A 406 -32.03 -29.77 30.42
CA ILE A 406 -32.05 -30.94 31.30
C ILE A 406 -32.49 -30.45 32.67
N SER A 407 -33.74 -30.77 32.97
CA SER A 407 -34.37 -30.75 34.27
C SER A 407 -33.69 -31.77 35.19
N SER A 408 -33.34 -31.34 36.40
CA SER A 408 -33.11 -32.25 37.52
C SER A 408 -33.85 -31.72 38.74
N SER A 409 -35.06 -32.23 38.94
CA SER A 409 -35.77 -32.16 40.20
C SER A 409 -35.62 -33.50 40.94
N ASN A 410 -34.91 -33.43 42.08
CA ASN A 410 -35.24 -34.03 43.38
C ASN A 410 -35.15 -35.57 43.56
N PRO A 411 -35.01 -36.10 44.80
CA PRO A 411 -35.41 -35.57 46.12
C PRO A 411 -34.33 -34.84 46.93
#